data_AF-A0A7C2FG23-F1
#
_entry.id   AF-A0A7C2FG23-F1
#
_cell.length_a   1.000
_cell.length_b   1.000
_cell.length_c   1.000
_cell.angle_alpha   90.00
_cell.angle_beta   90.00
_cell.angle_gamma   90.00
#
_symmetry.space_group_name_H-M   'P 1'
#
loop_
_entity.id
_entity.type
_entity.pdbx_description
1 polymer ?
#
loop_
_entity_poly.entity_id
_entity_poly.type
_entity_poly.pdbx_seq_one_letter_code
_entity_poly.pdbx_strand_id
1 'polypeptide(L)' 'MPTTTCHSEEELREWAERVHSLAGGVERLFVTFNNCTRGQAAVNAARMVDLFAQLA' A
#
# COMPACT_ATOMS: atom_id res chain seq x y z
N MET A 1 6.11 1.26 23.04
CA MET A 1 5.59 0.58 21.83
C MET A 1 6.70 0.61 20.79
N PRO A 2 7.27 -0.52 20.35
CA PRO A 2 8.21 -0.47 19.23
C PRO A 2 7.43 0.00 18.01
N THR A 3 7.84 1.11 17.41
CA THR A 3 7.24 1.65 16.18
C THR A 3 7.72 0.79 15.01
N THR A 4 7.12 -0.38 14.84
CA THR A 4 7.29 -1.19 13.63
C THR A 4 6.68 -0.38 12.50
N THR A 5 7.52 0.24 11.70
CA THR A 5 7.14 1.15 10.61
C THR A 5 6.81 0.39 9.33
N CYS A 6 6.78 -0.94 9.40
CA CYS A 6 6.61 -1.86 8.29
C CYS A 6 5.19 -2.37 8.39
N HIS A 7 4.39 -2.13 7.35
CA HIS A 7 3.02 -2.59 7.34
C HIS A 7 3.02 -4.11 7.19
N SER A 8 2.11 -4.77 7.91
CA SER A 8 1.91 -6.20 7.69
C SER A 8 1.29 -6.43 6.31
N GLU A 9 1.33 -7.68 5.83
CA GLU A 9 0.69 -8.01 4.56
C GLU A 9 -0.84 -7.80 4.64
N GLU A 10 -1.44 -8.15 5.78
CA GLU A 10 -2.87 -7.94 6.03
C GLU A 10 -3.25 -6.45 5.96
N GLU A 11 -2.47 -5.58 6.60
CA GLU A 11 -2.68 -4.13 6.53
C GLU A 11 -2.57 -3.61 5.10
N LEU A 12 -1.56 -4.07 4.34
CA LEU A 12 -1.40 -3.68 2.94
C LEU A 12 -2.53 -4.21 2.05
N ARG A 13 -3.05 -5.41 2.33
CA ARG A 13 -4.16 -6.02 1.59
C ARG A 13 -5.45 -5.23 1.78
N GLU A 14 -5.78 -4.84 3.01
CA GLU A 14 -6.93 -3.97 3.28
C GLU A 14 -6.82 -2.63 2.53
N TRP A 15 -5.62 -2.05 2.49
CA TRP A 15 -5.39 -0.83 1.74
C TRP A 15 -5.48 -1.06 0.23
N ALA A 16 -5.00 -2.19 -0.28
CA ALA A 16 -5.07 -2.53 -1.70
C ALA A 16 -6.52 -2.64 -2.18
N GLU A 17 -7.39 -3.28 -1.41
CA GLU A 17 -8.83 -3.39 -1.71
C GLU A 17 -9.52 -2.02 -1.73
N ARG A 18 -9.22 -1.15 -0.75
CA ARG A 18 -9.76 0.23 -0.70
C ARG A 18 -9.30 1.05 -1.90
N VAL A 19 -8.02 0.96 -2.26
CA VAL A 19 -7.45 1.68 -3.41
C VAL A 19 -8.05 1.17 -4.71
N HIS A 20 -8.24 -0.15 -4.85
CA HIS A 20 -8.91 -0.74 -6.01
C HIS A 20 -10.35 -0.23 -6.17
N SER A 21 -11.11 -0.19 -5.08
CA SER A 21 -12.47 0.38 -5.08
C SER A 21 -12.48 1.87 -5.48
N LEU A 22 -11.56 2.68 -4.95
CA LEU A 22 -11.46 4.10 -5.27
C LEU A 22 -11.03 4.35 -6.73
N ALA A 23 -10.16 3.50 -7.28
CA ALA A 23 -9.67 3.62 -8.65
C ALA A 23 -10.80 3.54 -9.69
N GLY A 24 -11.89 2.81 -9.41
CA GLY A 24 -13.06 2.75 -10.30
C GLY A 24 -13.86 4.07 -10.40
N GLY A 25 -13.65 5.01 -9.48
CA GLY A 25 -14.39 6.27 -9.40
C GLY A 25 -13.61 7.52 -9.84
N VAL A 26 -12.34 7.39 -10.24
CA VAL A 26 -11.47 8.51 -10.56
C VAL A 26 -10.67 8.25 -11.83
N GLU A 27 -10.33 9.31 -12.56
CA GLU A 27 -9.48 9.20 -13.76
C GLU A 27 -8.05 8.75 -13.40
N ARG A 28 -7.54 9.18 -12.24
CA ARG A 28 -6.20 8.84 -11.76
C ARG A 28 -6.13 8.88 -10.24
N LEU A 29 -5.47 7.87 -9.67
CA LEU A 29 -5.23 7.76 -8.23
C LEU A 29 -3.72 7.66 -7.97
N PHE A 30 -3.22 8.44 -7.00
CA PHE A 30 -1.83 8.39 -6.54
C PHE A 30 -1.80 8.03 -5.07
N VAL A 31 -0.96 7.07 -4.68
CA VAL A 31 -0.79 6.61 -3.30
C VAL A 31 0.67 6.80 -2.89
N THR A 32 0.89 7.50 -1.78
CA THR A 32 2.24 7.79 -1.27
C THR A 32 2.47 7.13 0.07
N PHE A 33 3.57 6.37 0.20
CA PHE A 33 4.02 5.81 1.47
C PHE A 33 4.96 6.80 2.17
N ASN A 34 4.59 7.27 3.36
CA ASN A 34 5.38 8.22 4.15
C ASN A 34 5.99 7.61 5.42
N ASN A 35 5.91 6.29 5.58
CA ASN A 35 6.48 5.56 6.71
C ASN A 35 8.00 5.36 6.54
N CYS A 36 8.74 6.44 6.30
CA CYS A 36 10.12 6.45 5.79
C CYS A 36 11.22 6.03 6.79
N THR A 37 10.88 5.33 7.87
CA THR A 37 11.90 4.81 8.79
C THR A 37 12.63 3.63 8.12
N ARG A 38 13.94 3.74 7.97
CA ARG A 38 14.82 2.68 7.41
C ARG A 38 14.40 2.14 6.04
N GLY A 39 13.88 2.99 5.15
CA GLY A 39 13.53 2.59 3.78
C GLY A 39 12.25 1.75 3.65
N GLN A 40 11.47 1.60 4.72
CA GLN A 40 10.28 0.75 4.75
C GLN A 40 9.13 1.26 3.86
N ALA A 41 9.11 2.56 3.55
CA ALA A 41 8.17 3.12 2.58
C ALA A 41 8.34 2.50 1.18
N ALA A 42 9.59 2.32 0.71
CA ALA A 42 9.86 1.70 -0.58
C ALA A 42 9.49 0.21 -0.59
N VAL A 43 9.75 -0.50 0.52
CA VAL A 43 9.38 -1.92 0.68
C VAL A 43 7.86 -2.10 0.65
N ASN A 44 7.12 -1.26 1.39
CA ASN A 44 5.66 -1.32 1.40
C ASN A 44 5.06 -0.93 0.04
N ALA A 45 5.63 0.07 -0.63
CA ALA A 45 5.20 0.44 -1.98
C ALA A 45 5.38 -0.70 -2.98
N ALA A 46 6.53 -1.39 -2.96
CA ALA A 46 6.78 -2.54 -3.83
C ALA A 46 5.75 -3.67 -3.59
N ARG A 47 5.51 -4.02 -2.31
CA ARG A 47 4.50 -5.02 -1.94
C ARG A 47 3.08 -4.64 -2.35
N MET A 48 2.73 -3.35 -2.27
CA MET A 48 1.43 -2.85 -2.70
C MET A 48 1.22 -3.04 -4.21
N VAL A 49 2.27 -2.87 -5.02
CA VAL A 49 2.21 -3.15 -6.47
C VAL A 49 1.92 -4.63 -6.73
N ASP A 50 2.57 -5.54 -6.00
CA ASP A 50 2.32 -6.98 -6.13
C ASP A 50 0.89 -7.35 -5.74
N LEU A 51 0.32 -6.70 -4.72
CA LEU A 51 -1.07 -6.89 -4.30
C LEU A 51 -2.06 -6.37 -5.36
N PHE A 52 -1.78 -5.22 -6.00
CA PHE A 52 -2.64 -4.74 -7.08
C PHE A 52 -2.70 -5.69 -8.27
N ALA A 53 -1.58 -6.35 -8.60
CA ALA A 53 -1.55 -7.33 -9.68
C ALA A 53 -2.41 -8.58 -9.38
N GLN A 54 -2.70 -8.88 -8.11
CA GLN A 54 -3.53 -10.01 -7.68
C GLN A 54 -5.04 -9.66 -7.63
N LEU A 55 -5.38 -8.36 -7.62
CA LEU A 55 -6.76 -7.86 -7.55
C LEU A 55 -7.34 -7.51 -8.94
N ALA A 56 -6.53 -7.63 -10.00
CA ALA A 56 -6.95 -7.45 -11.39
C ALA A 56 -7.52 -8.75 -11.97
#